data_AF-X1MT08-F1
#
_entry.id   AF-X1MT08-F1
#
_cell.length_a   1.000
_cell.length_b   1.000
_cell.length_c   1.000
_cell.angle_alpha   90.00
_cell.angle_beta   90.00
_cell.angle_gamma   90.00
#
_symmetry.space_group_name_H-M   'P 1'
#
loop_
_entity.id
_entity.type
_entity.pdbx_description
1 polymer ?
#
loop_
_entity_poly.entity_id
_entity_poly.type
_entity_poly.pdbx_seq_one_letter_code
_entity_poly.pdbx_strand_id
1 'polypeptide(L)'
;MSGTSKQLWGWYPTDRIWIPLQVDDEGRVIVDMSGISLGDIGDVDTTGAVEGDMLYYDAASSTWILVRRANLANILAALTILTDLADVAVIAPGDGEALIWDAATTLWTPMALAPGIHTLAANTCIWREYTNRVSSTARTATVSSIAGDVITLTANEAYRFGDWGAAPEYMNAANVLLKIQNTTRSEFAWMKA
;
A
#
# COMPACT_ATOMS: atom_id res chain seq x y z
N MET A 1 -19.13 62.84 -33.18
CA MET A 1 -20.51 62.66 -32.69
C MET A 1 -20.38 62.26 -31.24
N SER A 2 -20.64 63.17 -30.29
CA SER A 2 -20.51 62.87 -28.87
C SER A 2 -21.68 61.96 -28.48
N GLY A 3 -21.39 60.69 -28.23
CA GLY A 3 -22.35 59.79 -27.60
C GLY A 3 -22.74 60.39 -26.26
N THR A 4 -23.98 60.87 -26.15
CA THR A 4 -24.54 61.29 -24.87
C THR A 4 -24.58 60.05 -24.00
N SER A 5 -23.78 60.03 -22.92
CA SER A 5 -23.88 59.04 -21.87
C SER A 5 -25.34 58.94 -21.45
N LYS A 6 -25.96 57.78 -21.68
CA LYS A 6 -27.35 57.56 -21.29
C LYS A 6 -27.39 57.63 -19.77
N GLN A 7 -28.46 58.22 -19.23
CA GLN A 7 -28.68 58.26 -17.78
C GLN A 7 -29.92 57.44 -17.49
N LEU A 8 -29.78 56.47 -16.59
CA LEU A 8 -30.91 55.74 -16.03
C LEU A 8 -31.13 56.24 -14.61
N TRP A 9 -32.39 56.40 -14.22
CA TRP A 9 -32.77 56.86 -12.90
C TRP A 9 -33.53 55.74 -12.18
N GLY A 10 -33.10 55.45 -10.95
CA GLY A 10 -33.79 54.53 -10.05
C GLY A 10 -34.58 55.32 -9.00
N TRP A 11 -35.79 54.86 -8.67
CA TRP A 11 -36.56 55.43 -7.56
C TRP A 11 -36.07 54.85 -6.24
N TYR A 12 -35.62 55.68 -5.30
CA TYR A 12 -35.23 55.27 -3.96
C TYR A 12 -36.40 55.49 -2.97
N PRO A 13 -37.12 54.44 -2.55
CA PRO A 13 -38.40 54.59 -1.85
C PRO A 13 -38.29 55.18 -0.45
N THR A 14 -37.16 54.96 0.23
CA THR A 14 -36.90 55.42 1.60
C THR A 14 -36.92 56.95 1.67
N ASP A 15 -36.19 57.60 0.78
CA ASP A 15 -36.08 59.06 0.76
C ASP A 15 -36.99 59.72 -0.28
N ARG A 16 -37.71 58.91 -1.07
CA ARG A 16 -38.64 59.34 -2.12
C ARG A 16 -37.99 60.26 -3.15
N ILE A 17 -36.79 59.91 -3.59
CA ILE A 17 -36.03 60.65 -4.59
C ILE A 17 -35.65 59.74 -5.76
N TRP A 18 -35.41 60.35 -6.91
CA TRP A 18 -34.77 59.68 -8.04
C TRP A 18 -33.25 59.78 -7.89
N ILE A 19 -32.56 58.65 -7.91
CA ILE A 19 -31.10 58.56 -7.88
C ILE A 19 -30.57 58.18 -9.27
N PRO A 20 -29.46 58.79 -9.73
CA PRO A 20 -28.84 58.38 -10.97
C PRO A 20 -28.17 57.01 -10.79
N LEU A 21 -28.36 56.12 -11.76
CA LEU A 21 -27.69 54.84 -11.85
C LEU A 21 -26.61 54.92 -12.94
N GLN A 22 -25.43 54.37 -12.66
CA GLN A 22 -24.39 54.23 -13.68
C GLN A 22 -24.87 53.24 -14.74
N VAL A 23 -24.74 53.62 -16.01
CA VAL A 23 -25.08 52.76 -17.16
C VAL A 23 -24.03 52.85 -18.26
N ASP A 24 -23.92 51.80 -19.07
CA ASP A 24 -23.08 51.77 -20.28
C ASP A 24 -23.72 52.55 -21.45
N ASP A 25 -23.02 52.61 -22.59
CA ASP A 25 -23.50 53.28 -23.80
C ASP A 25 -24.75 52.60 -24.40
N GLU A 26 -24.95 51.32 -24.09
CA GLU A 26 -26.13 50.54 -24.40
C GLU A 26 -27.31 50.82 -23.44
N GLY A 27 -27.07 51.47 -22.30
CA GLY A 27 -28.06 51.80 -21.28
C GLY A 27 -28.29 50.69 -20.24
N ARG A 28 -27.40 49.70 -20.14
CA ARG A 28 -27.43 48.66 -19.10
C ARG A 28 -26.80 49.19 -17.81
N VAL A 29 -27.36 48.80 -16.67
CA VAL A 29 -26.81 49.14 -15.35
C VAL A 29 -25.40 48.58 -15.20
N ILE A 30 -24.46 49.43 -14.83
CA ILE A 30 -23.12 49.05 -14.43
C ILE A 30 -23.15 48.77 -12.93
N VAL A 31 -22.77 47.56 -12.56
CA VAL A 31 -22.47 47.21 -11.17
C VAL A 31 -20.96 47.28 -11.01
N ASP A 32 -20.50 48.20 -10.16
CA ASP A 32 -19.08 48.26 -9.80
C ASP A 32 -18.75 47.05 -8.91
N MET A 33 -18.02 46.09 -9.48
CA MET A 33 -17.55 44.91 -8.75
C MET A 33 -16.16 45.11 -8.14
N SER A 34 -15.51 46.27 -8.34
CA SER A 34 -14.12 46.49 -7.92
C SER A 34 -13.94 46.52 -6.41
N GLY A 35 -15.02 46.73 -5.65
CA GLY A 35 -15.04 46.70 -4.18
C GLY A 35 -15.65 45.45 -3.56
N ILE A 36 -16.05 44.45 -4.35
CA ILE A 36 -16.66 43.22 -3.81
C ILE A 36 -15.56 42.30 -3.27
N SER A 37 -15.64 41.97 -1.99
CA SER A 37 -14.83 40.97 -1.30
C SER A 37 -15.59 39.64 -1.20
N LEU A 38 -14.86 38.55 -0.92
CA LEU A 38 -15.50 37.25 -0.68
C LEU A 38 -16.43 37.25 0.53
N GLY A 39 -16.18 38.08 1.53
CA GLY A 39 -17.03 38.20 2.72
C GLY A 39 -18.35 38.95 2.46
N ASP A 40 -18.49 39.61 1.31
CA ASP A 40 -19.76 40.23 0.90
C ASP A 40 -20.74 39.19 0.35
N ILE A 41 -20.27 37.96 0.11
CA ILE A 41 -21.10 36.83 -0.24
C ILE A 41 -21.69 36.29 1.08
N GLY A 42 -23.01 36.45 1.28
CA GLY A 42 -23.66 36.24 2.58
C GLY A 42 -23.59 34.82 3.18
N ASP A 43 -23.14 33.83 2.41
CA ASP A 43 -22.90 32.45 2.83
C ASP A 43 -21.40 32.12 2.97
N VAL A 44 -20.53 33.12 3.08
CA VAL A 44 -19.08 32.95 3.23
C VAL A 44 -18.60 33.64 4.51
N ASP A 45 -18.04 32.86 5.43
CA ASP A 45 -17.33 33.40 6.60
C ASP A 45 -15.82 33.43 6.34
N THR A 46 -15.27 34.64 6.16
CA THR A 46 -13.83 34.88 5.99
C THR A 46 -13.15 35.43 7.24
N THR A 47 -13.82 35.41 8.40
CA THR A 47 -13.33 36.05 9.62
C THR A 47 -12.03 35.40 10.09
N GLY A 48 -10.95 36.19 10.13
CA GLY A 48 -9.65 35.75 10.64
C GLY A 48 -8.85 34.86 9.67
N ALA A 49 -9.16 34.90 8.37
CA ALA A 49 -8.38 34.24 7.34
C ALA A 49 -6.92 34.69 7.33
N VAL A 50 -6.00 33.74 7.26
CA VAL A 50 -4.56 33.99 7.04
C VAL A 50 -4.04 33.24 5.82
N GLU A 51 -2.81 33.53 5.42
CA GLU A 51 -2.19 32.90 4.25
C GLU A 51 -2.16 31.36 4.38
N GLY A 52 -2.69 30.68 3.35
CA GLY A 52 -2.71 29.23 3.25
C GLY A 52 -3.94 28.55 3.85
N ASP A 53 -4.89 29.30 4.41
CA ASP A 53 -6.21 28.77 4.78
C ASP A 53 -7.04 28.46 3.54
N MET A 54 -8.02 27.57 3.70
CA MET A 54 -8.91 27.11 2.62
C MET A 54 -10.37 27.33 3.00
N LEU A 55 -11.24 27.56 2.00
CA LEU A 55 -12.68 27.53 2.20
C LEU A 55 -13.20 26.10 2.02
N TYR A 56 -14.10 25.69 2.92
CA TYR A 56 -14.78 24.41 2.88
C TYR A 56 -16.28 24.65 3.01
N TYR A 57 -17.06 24.01 2.15
CA TYR A 57 -18.51 24.08 2.24
C TYR A 57 -19.01 23.10 3.30
N ASP A 58 -19.57 23.63 4.40
CA ASP A 58 -20.22 22.81 5.42
C ASP A 58 -21.71 22.65 5.08
N ALA A 59 -22.07 21.47 4.59
CA ALA A 59 -23.46 21.14 4.25
C ALA A 59 -24.41 21.19 5.46
N ALA A 60 -23.91 21.00 6.69
CA ALA A 60 -24.74 21.03 7.89
C ALA A 60 -25.22 22.45 8.23
N SER A 61 -24.35 23.45 8.04
CA SER A 61 -24.66 24.86 8.25
C SER A 61 -25.01 25.62 6.96
N SER A 62 -24.87 24.98 5.80
CA SER A 62 -25.06 25.57 4.47
C SER A 62 -24.27 26.86 4.28
N THR A 63 -23.03 26.88 4.79
CA THR A 63 -22.12 28.03 4.71
C THR A 63 -20.72 27.58 4.32
N TRP A 64 -19.98 28.45 3.63
CA TRP A 64 -18.56 28.31 3.40
C TRP A 64 -17.81 28.77 4.65
N ILE A 65 -17.19 27.80 5.33
CA ILE A 65 -16.39 28.04 6.53
C ILE A 65 -14.91 28.03 6.21
N LEU A 66 -14.14 28.71 7.06
CA LEU A 66 -12.69 28.75 6.97
C LEU A 66 -12.05 27.51 7.62
N VAL A 67 -11.25 26.78 6.86
CA VAL A 67 -10.42 25.66 7.34
C VAL A 67 -8.97 26.10 7.42
N ARG A 68 -8.45 26.11 8.66
CA ARG A 68 -7.08 26.53 8.96
C ARG A 68 -6.06 25.57 8.34
N ARG A 69 -4.97 26.10 7.77
CA ARG A 69 -3.82 25.28 7.31
C ARG A 69 -3.26 24.37 8.40
N ALA A 70 -3.29 24.81 9.65
CA ALA A 70 -2.87 24.01 10.81
C ALA A 70 -3.79 22.77 11.03
N ASN A 71 -5.05 22.82 10.62
CA ASN A 71 -5.95 21.66 10.63
C ASN A 71 -5.68 20.73 9.45
N LEU A 72 -5.12 21.23 8.34
CA LEU A 72 -4.57 20.40 7.27
C LEU A 72 -3.40 19.54 7.78
N ALA A 73 -2.62 20.01 8.74
CA ALA A 73 -1.60 19.19 9.40
C ALA A 73 -2.23 18.05 10.22
N ASN A 74 -3.45 18.21 10.76
CA ASN A 74 -4.20 17.13 11.41
C ASN A 74 -4.84 16.17 10.39
N ILE A 75 -5.31 16.67 9.25
CA ILE A 75 -5.79 15.86 8.12
C ILE A 75 -4.63 15.05 7.50
N LEU A 76 -3.44 15.66 7.39
CA LEU A 76 -2.24 15.02 6.85
C LEU A 76 -1.51 14.16 7.90
N ALA A 77 -1.66 14.46 9.19
CA ALA A 77 -1.21 13.57 10.26
C ALA A 77 -2.09 12.32 10.38
N ALA A 78 -3.38 12.40 10.02
CA ALA A 78 -4.24 11.21 9.89
C ALA A 78 -3.73 10.27 8.78
N LEU A 79 -3.21 10.83 7.68
CA LEU A 79 -2.57 10.12 6.56
C LEU A 79 -1.23 9.45 6.89
N THR A 80 -0.77 9.48 8.14
CA THR A 80 0.43 8.73 8.57
C THR A 80 0.12 7.31 9.03
N ILE A 81 -1.15 6.92 9.03
CA ILE A 81 -1.62 5.62 9.50
C ILE A 81 -2.11 4.81 8.30
N LEU A 82 -1.63 3.56 8.18
CA LEU A 82 -2.01 2.61 7.11
C LEU A 82 -3.53 2.40 6.99
N THR A 83 -4.30 2.75 8.03
CA THR A 83 -5.76 2.64 8.12
C THR A 83 -6.52 3.51 7.11
N ASP A 84 -5.87 4.50 6.51
CA ASP A 84 -6.48 5.32 5.46
C ASP A 84 -6.56 4.58 4.10
N LEU A 85 -5.85 3.45 3.97
CA LEU A 85 -5.98 2.55 2.83
C LEU A 85 -7.14 1.59 3.09
N ALA A 86 -8.17 1.65 2.23
CA ALA A 86 -9.41 0.89 2.39
C ALA A 86 -9.22 -0.64 2.32
N ASP A 87 -8.11 -1.09 1.75
CA ASP A 87 -7.78 -2.49 1.52
C ASP A 87 -6.64 -3.00 2.41
N VAL A 88 -6.30 -2.29 3.49
CA VAL A 88 -5.27 -2.71 4.46
C VAL A 88 -5.88 -2.93 5.84
N ALA A 89 -5.53 -4.05 6.47
CA ALA A 89 -6.02 -4.36 7.81
C ALA A 89 -5.52 -3.35 8.85
N VAL A 90 -6.38 -3.04 9.82
CA VAL A 90 -6.11 -2.06 10.91
C VAL A 90 -5.24 -2.64 12.04
N ILE A 91 -4.81 -3.90 11.92
CA ILE A 91 -3.92 -4.56 12.88
C ILE A 91 -2.49 -4.06 12.67
N ALA A 92 -1.81 -3.71 13.76
CA ALA A 92 -0.41 -3.33 13.72
C ALA A 92 0.47 -4.56 13.40
N PRO A 93 1.41 -4.48 12.44
CA PRO A 93 2.35 -5.56 12.18
C PRO A 93 3.30 -5.78 13.36
N GLY A 94 3.58 -7.04 13.68
CA GLY A 94 4.69 -7.45 14.52
C GLY A 94 6.03 -7.39 13.78
N ASP A 95 7.13 -7.42 14.54
CA ASP A 95 8.47 -7.50 13.95
C ASP A 95 8.64 -8.79 13.13
N GLY A 96 9.16 -8.66 11.90
CA GLY A 96 9.35 -9.78 10.98
C GLY A 96 8.10 -10.23 10.20
N GLU A 97 6.96 -9.58 10.38
CA GLU A 97 5.76 -9.84 9.57
C GLU A 97 5.81 -9.12 8.22
N ALA A 98 5.05 -9.63 7.25
CA ALA A 98 4.87 -9.02 5.95
C ALA A 98 3.38 -8.81 5.66
N LEU A 99 3.05 -7.81 4.85
CA LEU A 99 1.71 -7.66 4.30
C LEU A 99 1.45 -8.77 3.27
N ILE A 100 0.48 -9.62 3.56
CA ILE A 100 0.05 -10.70 2.69
C ILE A 100 -1.43 -10.46 2.34
N TRP A 101 -1.76 -10.59 1.05
CA TRP A 101 -3.14 -10.47 0.60
C TRP A 101 -3.96 -11.65 1.12
N ASP A 102 -4.96 -11.38 1.96
CA ASP A 102 -5.89 -12.39 2.45
C ASP A 102 -7.20 -12.32 1.65
N ALA A 103 -7.42 -13.33 0.81
CA ALA A 103 -8.62 -13.42 -0.02
C ALA A 103 -9.91 -13.66 0.79
N ALA A 104 -9.82 -14.15 2.03
CA ALA A 104 -10.98 -14.38 2.88
C ALA A 104 -11.52 -13.06 3.47
N THR A 105 -10.62 -12.17 3.87
CA THR A 105 -10.97 -10.84 4.40
C THR A 105 -10.94 -9.74 3.35
N THR A 106 -10.39 -10.02 2.16
CA THR A 106 -10.18 -9.04 1.06
C THR A 106 -9.32 -7.85 1.46
N LEU A 107 -8.36 -8.08 2.34
CA LEU A 107 -7.46 -7.07 2.89
C LEU A 107 -6.00 -7.55 2.83
N TRP A 108 -5.07 -6.60 2.69
CA TRP A 108 -3.66 -6.81 3.02
C TRP A 108 -3.51 -6.89 4.53
N THR A 109 -3.15 -8.07 5.03
CA THR A 109 -3.05 -8.33 6.48
C THR A 109 -1.60 -8.62 6.85
N PRO A 110 -1.06 -8.03 7.94
CA PRO A 110 0.20 -8.45 8.51
C PRO A 110 0.13 -9.92 8.92
N MET A 111 1.04 -10.72 8.38
CA MET A 111 1.13 -12.13 8.73
C MET A 111 2.61 -12.48 8.87
N ALA A 112 2.91 -13.35 9.84
CA ALA A 112 4.22 -13.97 9.93
C ALA A 112 4.54 -14.62 8.57
N LEU A 113 5.71 -14.28 8.01
CA LEU A 113 6.26 -15.04 6.90
C LEU A 113 6.42 -16.47 7.42
N ALA A 114 5.59 -17.38 6.91
CA ALA A 114 5.87 -18.78 7.11
C ALA A 114 7.31 -18.98 6.62
N PRO A 115 8.25 -19.44 7.47
CA PRO A 115 9.49 -19.93 6.92
C PRO A 115 9.06 -20.96 5.88
N GLY A 116 9.71 -20.99 4.72
CA GLY A 116 9.51 -22.06 3.75
C GLY A 116 9.92 -23.40 4.36
N ILE A 117 9.17 -23.88 5.35
CA ILE A 117 9.30 -25.18 5.97
C ILE A 117 8.54 -26.08 5.01
N HIS A 118 9.29 -26.65 4.08
CA HIS A 118 8.90 -27.93 3.53
C HIS A 118 8.95 -28.94 4.67
N THR A 119 7.85 -29.06 5.42
CA THR A 119 7.73 -30.04 6.49
C THR A 119 7.76 -31.43 5.85
N LEU A 120 8.90 -32.11 5.96
CA LEU A 120 8.99 -33.51 5.62
C LEU A 120 7.97 -34.27 6.49
N ALA A 121 7.04 -34.99 5.85
CA ALA A 121 5.99 -35.71 6.55
C ALA A 121 6.59 -36.64 7.61
N ALA A 122 5.93 -36.73 8.77
CA ALA A 122 6.32 -37.67 9.82
C ALA A 122 6.45 -39.08 9.21
N ASN A 123 7.60 -39.73 9.46
CA ASN A 123 8.02 -41.03 8.91
C ASN A 123 8.64 -41.02 7.50
N THR A 124 9.13 -39.89 6.98
CA THR A 124 10.00 -39.91 5.79
C THR A 124 11.28 -40.69 6.11
N CYS A 125 11.32 -41.95 5.65
CA CYS A 125 12.51 -42.79 5.79
C CYS A 125 13.49 -42.47 4.66
N ILE A 126 14.70 -42.02 5.02
CA ILE A 126 15.82 -42.02 4.07
C ILE A 126 16.17 -43.48 3.83
N TRP A 127 15.72 -44.04 2.71
CA TRP A 127 16.01 -45.42 2.34
C TRP A 127 17.51 -45.61 2.15
N ARG A 128 18.02 -46.70 2.72
CA ARG A 128 19.43 -47.11 2.68
C ARG A 128 19.50 -48.54 2.15
N GLU A 129 20.21 -48.76 1.07
CA GLU A 129 20.65 -50.11 0.70
C GLU A 129 22.14 -50.22 1.01
N TYR A 130 22.48 -51.19 1.87
CA TYR A 130 23.82 -51.66 2.22
C TYR A 130 24.99 -50.69 1.98
N THR A 131 25.31 -49.83 2.95
CA THR A 131 26.69 -49.72 3.51
C THR A 131 26.78 -48.64 4.60
N ASN A 132 27.65 -48.92 5.58
CA ASN A 132 27.79 -48.23 6.86
C ASN A 132 28.43 -46.84 6.76
N ARG A 133 27.78 -45.83 6.14
CA ARG A 133 28.43 -44.51 5.97
C ARG A 133 27.55 -43.27 6.14
N VAL A 134 26.53 -43.28 6.99
CA VAL A 134 26.13 -42.03 7.67
C VAL A 134 26.91 -41.98 8.98
N SER A 135 27.76 -40.97 9.15
CA SER A 135 28.49 -40.73 10.41
C SER A 135 27.49 -40.75 11.57
N SER A 136 27.69 -41.62 12.57
CA SER A 136 26.87 -41.64 13.79
C SER A 136 27.06 -40.40 14.66
N THR A 137 28.11 -39.61 14.39
CA THR A 137 28.28 -38.27 14.94
C THR A 137 27.31 -37.31 14.26
N ALA A 138 26.49 -36.62 15.05
CA ALA A 138 25.68 -35.49 14.58
C ALA A 138 26.59 -34.41 13.98
N ARG A 139 26.22 -33.89 12.81
CA ARG A 139 27.00 -32.89 12.07
C ARG A 139 26.07 -31.83 11.51
N THR A 140 26.62 -30.65 11.26
CA THR A 140 25.91 -29.51 10.67
C THR A 140 26.34 -29.37 9.22
N ALA A 141 25.39 -29.26 8.30
CA ALA A 141 25.64 -28.93 6.90
C ALA A 141 24.87 -27.66 6.54
N THR A 142 25.46 -26.81 5.70
CA THR A 142 24.79 -25.63 5.16
C THR A 142 24.10 -25.99 3.84
N VAL A 143 22.80 -25.68 3.77
CA VAL A 143 22.06 -25.74 2.50
C VAL A 143 22.53 -24.58 1.63
N SER A 144 23.02 -24.91 0.44
CA SER A 144 23.59 -23.96 -0.51
C SER A 144 22.61 -23.55 -1.62
N SER A 145 21.67 -24.43 -1.95
CA SER A 145 20.54 -24.12 -2.83
C SER A 145 19.41 -25.14 -2.68
N ILE A 146 18.20 -24.71 -3.01
CA ILE A 146 17.02 -25.55 -3.19
C ILE A 146 16.45 -25.23 -4.58
N ALA A 147 16.33 -26.24 -5.45
CA ALA A 147 15.82 -26.07 -6.81
C ALA A 147 14.99 -27.30 -7.22
N GLY A 148 13.69 -27.11 -7.40
CA GLY A 148 12.75 -28.22 -7.59
C GLY A 148 12.83 -29.21 -6.42
N ASP A 149 12.93 -30.50 -6.72
CA ASP A 149 13.03 -31.58 -5.73
C ASP A 149 14.49 -31.87 -5.31
N VAL A 150 15.39 -30.88 -5.44
CA VAL A 150 16.83 -31.03 -5.16
C VAL A 150 17.29 -30.08 -4.06
N ILE A 151 17.92 -30.62 -3.02
CA ILE A 151 18.64 -29.86 -2.00
C ILE A 151 20.15 -30.05 -2.20
N THR A 152 20.88 -28.94 -2.33
CA THR A 152 22.34 -28.95 -2.52
C THR A 152 23.05 -28.54 -1.24
N LEU A 153 24.01 -29.35 -0.78
CA LEU A 153 24.85 -29.06 0.38
C LEU A 153 26.29 -28.70 -0.07
N THR A 154 26.87 -27.65 0.49
CA THR A 154 28.25 -27.21 0.16
C THR A 154 29.22 -27.52 1.30
N ALA A 155 30.47 -27.84 0.94
CA ALA A 155 31.61 -28.05 1.85
C ALA A 155 31.39 -29.16 2.89
N ASN A 156 30.76 -30.25 2.47
CA ASN A 156 30.36 -31.31 3.38
C ASN A 156 31.15 -32.60 3.17
N GLU A 157 32.42 -32.62 3.59
CA GLU A 157 33.28 -33.81 3.49
C GLU A 157 32.83 -34.98 4.39
N ALA A 158 31.92 -34.73 5.33
CA ALA A 158 31.58 -35.67 6.40
C ALA A 158 30.30 -36.49 6.15
N TYR A 159 29.47 -36.09 5.19
CA TYR A 159 28.29 -36.86 4.80
C TYR A 159 28.65 -37.69 3.58
N ARG A 160 28.69 -39.00 3.78
CA ARG A 160 28.95 -39.93 2.69
C ARG A 160 27.62 -40.49 2.20
N PHE A 161 27.33 -40.32 0.92
CA PHE A 161 26.20 -40.95 0.26
C PHE A 161 26.70 -41.98 -0.76
N GLY A 162 25.80 -42.79 -1.33
CA GLY A 162 26.19 -43.76 -2.35
C GLY A 162 26.67 -43.04 -3.62
N ASP A 163 27.68 -43.59 -4.28
CA ASP A 163 28.33 -43.05 -5.49
C ASP A 163 27.50 -43.28 -6.77
N TRP A 164 26.18 -43.18 -6.66
CA TRP A 164 25.26 -43.52 -7.73
C TRP A 164 24.92 -42.25 -8.51
N GLY A 165 25.65 -42.01 -9.61
CA GLY A 165 25.41 -40.89 -10.54
C GLY A 165 23.99 -40.86 -11.16
N ALA A 166 23.23 -41.95 -11.03
CA ALA A 166 21.81 -42.05 -11.35
C ALA A 166 21.06 -42.73 -10.20
N ALA A 167 19.76 -42.48 -10.08
CA ALA A 167 18.92 -43.19 -9.11
C ALA A 167 18.92 -44.71 -9.45
N PRO A 168 18.99 -45.62 -8.45
CA PRO A 168 18.86 -47.07 -8.69
C PRO A 168 17.57 -47.39 -9.47
N GLU A 169 17.52 -48.50 -10.23
CA GLU A 169 16.37 -48.85 -11.09
C GLU A 169 15.00 -48.85 -10.35
N TYR A 170 15.01 -49.09 -9.04
CA TYR A 170 13.82 -49.06 -8.17
C TYR A 170 13.39 -47.65 -7.70
N MET A 171 14.20 -46.63 -7.98
CA MET A 171 14.00 -45.21 -7.67
C MET A 171 13.81 -44.42 -8.98
N ASN A 172 12.77 -44.76 -9.73
CA ASN A 172 12.40 -44.04 -10.95
C ASN A 172 11.77 -42.67 -10.64
N ALA A 173 11.64 -41.80 -11.65
CA ALA A 173 11.06 -40.46 -11.53
C ALA A 173 9.61 -40.45 -10.96
N ALA A 174 8.90 -41.58 -10.97
CA ALA A 174 7.56 -41.67 -10.42
C ALA A 174 7.53 -41.85 -8.89
N ASN A 175 8.66 -42.23 -8.27
CA ASN A 175 8.71 -42.63 -6.86
C ASN A 175 9.72 -41.83 -6.01
N VAL A 176 10.47 -40.90 -6.62
CA VAL A 176 11.45 -40.05 -5.93
C VAL A 176 10.78 -38.76 -5.44
N LEU A 177 10.86 -38.49 -4.14
CA LEU A 177 10.39 -37.23 -3.54
C LEU A 177 11.48 -36.18 -3.41
N LEU A 178 12.73 -36.60 -3.19
CA LEU A 178 13.82 -35.65 -2.97
C LEU A 178 15.17 -36.26 -3.34
N LYS A 179 16.01 -35.47 -4.02
CA LYS A 179 17.42 -35.75 -4.25
C LYS A 179 18.29 -34.82 -3.39
N ILE A 180 19.27 -35.39 -2.69
CA ILE A 180 20.27 -34.64 -1.93
C ILE A 180 21.62 -34.84 -2.61
N GLN A 181 22.30 -33.76 -2.97
CA GLN A 181 23.62 -33.79 -3.61
C GLN A 181 24.72 -33.31 -2.66
N ASN A 182 25.77 -34.11 -2.50
CA ASN A 182 27.05 -33.68 -1.95
C ASN A 182 27.96 -33.23 -3.10
N THR A 183 28.14 -31.92 -3.25
CA THR A 183 28.94 -31.35 -4.34
C THR A 183 30.44 -31.58 -4.17
N THR A 184 30.92 -31.74 -2.93
CA THR A 184 32.34 -31.96 -2.63
C THR A 184 32.79 -33.38 -2.99
N ARG A 185 31.89 -34.36 -2.90
CA ARG A 185 32.20 -35.78 -3.14
C ARG A 185 31.55 -36.38 -4.38
N SER A 186 30.68 -35.62 -5.06
CA SER A 186 29.86 -36.12 -6.18
C SER A 186 28.94 -37.29 -5.80
N GLU A 187 28.52 -37.36 -4.54
CA GLU A 187 27.67 -38.43 -4.00
C GLU A 187 26.21 -37.95 -3.85
N PHE A 188 25.25 -38.88 -3.91
CA PHE A 188 23.82 -38.57 -3.90
C PHE A 188 23.02 -39.44 -2.92
N ALA A 189 22.01 -38.85 -2.28
CA ALA A 189 20.97 -39.57 -1.55
C ALA A 189 19.60 -39.28 -2.14
N TRP A 190 18.70 -40.26 -2.05
CA TRP A 190 17.38 -40.22 -2.65
C TRP A 190 16.34 -40.57 -1.59
N MET A 191 15.26 -39.80 -1.53
CA MET A 191 14.10 -40.07 -0.68
C MET A 191 12.95 -40.59 -1.54
N LYS A 192 12.34 -41.69 -1.09
CA LYS A 192 11.17 -42.30 -1.72
C LYS A 192 9.89 -41.78 -1.06
N ALA A 193 8.80 -41.71 -1.82
CA ALA A 193 7.46 -41.58 -1.27
C ALA A 193 7.06 -42.77 -0.38
#